data_AF-A0A5Z6UNY6-F1
#
_entry.id   AF-A0A5Z6UNY6-F1
#
_cell.length_a   1.000
_cell.length_b   1.000
_cell.length_c   1.000
_cell.angle_alpha   90.00
_cell.angle_beta   90.00
_cell.angle_gamma   90.00
#
_symmetry.space_group_name_H-M   'P 1'
#
loop_
_entity.id
_entity.type
_entity.pdbx_description
1 polymer ?
#
loop_
_entity_poly.entity_id
_entity_poly.type
_entity_poly.pdbx_seq_one_letter_code
_entity_poly.pdbx_strand_id
1 'polypeptide(L)' 'MMNMKTEQHENFVRRLQLIQDQTGWNLSEIARRVMVSPQAVQQWAKGDTTPRGERLKRLAAVTGKP' A
#
# COMPACT_ATOMS: atom_id res chain seq x y z
N MET A 1 -19.32 13.07 1.22
CA MET A 1 -19.26 12.31 -0.05
C MET A 1 -18.20 11.23 0.10
N MET A 2 -18.59 9.96 0.10
CA MET A 2 -17.64 8.84 0.01
C MET A 2 -17.16 8.75 -1.44
N ASN A 3 -15.88 9.00 -1.68
CA ASN A 3 -15.31 9.01 -3.03
C ASN A 3 -15.38 7.60 -3.64
N MET A 4 -16.09 7.45 -4.76
CA MET A 4 -16.14 6.26 -5.64
C MET A 4 -14.78 5.89 -6.27
N LYS A 5 -13.65 6.44 -5.80
CA LYS A 5 -12.30 6.17 -6.35
C LYS A 5 -11.67 4.88 -5.83
N THR A 6 -12.18 4.33 -4.74
CA THR A 6 -11.68 3.07 -4.17
C THR A 6 -11.79 1.89 -5.17
N GLU A 7 -12.70 1.95 -6.15
CA GLU A 7 -12.98 0.88 -7.09
C GLU A 7 -11.80 0.48 -8.00
N GLN A 8 -10.94 1.43 -8.42
CA GLN A 8 -9.90 1.12 -9.42
C GLN A 8 -8.82 0.14 -8.93
N HIS A 9 -8.59 0.07 -7.61
CA HIS A 9 -7.53 -0.77 -7.03
C HIS A 9 -7.94 -1.44 -5.71
N GLU A 10 -9.22 -1.76 -5.51
CA GLU A 10 -9.74 -2.34 -4.25
C GLU A 10 -8.95 -3.57 -3.78
N ASN A 11 -8.60 -4.46 -4.71
CA ASN A 11 -7.83 -5.67 -4.39
C ASN A 11 -6.46 -5.32 -3.78
N PHE A 12 -5.81 -4.27 -4.27
CA PHE A 12 -4.55 -3.81 -3.71
C PHE A 12 -4.75 -3.18 -2.33
N VAL A 13 -5.79 -2.36 -2.17
CA VAL A 13 -6.16 -1.75 -0.88
C VAL A 13 -6.38 -2.83 0.18
N ARG A 14 -7.12 -3.90 -0.14
CA ARG A 14 -7.32 -5.05 0.76
C ARG A 14 -6.02 -5.75 1.11
N ARG A 15 -5.12 -5.96 0.14
CA ARG A 15 -3.79 -6.54 0.41
C ARG A 15 -2.96 -5.65 1.34
N LEU A 16 -3.02 -4.33 1.16
CA LEU A 16 -2.32 -3.38 2.01
C LEU A 16 -2.87 -3.41 3.44
N GLN A 17 -4.20 -3.50 3.61
CA GLN A 17 -4.83 -3.70 4.92
C GLN A 17 -4.37 -5.01 5.57
N LEU A 18 -4.38 -6.12 4.82
CA LEU A 18 -3.87 -7.40 5.31
C LEU A 18 -2.39 -7.37 5.71
N ILE A 19 -1.58 -6.50 5.08
CA ILE A 19 -0.20 -6.28 5.51
C ILE A 19 -0.20 -5.58 6.87
N GLN A 20 -0.97 -4.50 7.05
CA GLN A 20 -1.07 -3.81 8.34
C GLN A 20 -1.55 -4.74 9.46
N ASP A 21 -2.57 -5.56 9.19
CA ASP A 21 -3.15 -6.47 10.19
C ASP A 21 -2.17 -7.56 10.61
N GLN A 22 -1.37 -8.09 9.67
CA GLN A 22 -0.43 -9.17 9.95
C GLN A 22 0.89 -8.70 10.55
N THR A 23 1.33 -7.49 10.23
CA THR A 23 2.63 -6.96 10.69
C THR A 23 2.50 -5.96 11.84
N GLY A 24 1.30 -5.42 12.07
CA GLY A 24 1.06 -4.29 12.97
C GLY A 24 1.60 -2.95 12.45
N TRP A 25 2.07 -2.88 11.20
CA TRP A 25 2.64 -1.64 10.65
C TRP A 25 1.53 -0.68 10.24
N ASN A 26 1.72 0.61 10.54
CA ASN A 26 0.91 1.66 9.94
C ASN A 26 1.47 2.10 8.57
N LEU A 27 0.72 2.91 7.82
CA LEU A 27 1.11 3.37 6.48
C LEU A 27 2.46 4.10 6.44
N SER A 28 2.81 4.88 7.47
CA SER A 28 4.11 5.57 7.55
C SER A 28 5.26 4.59 7.73
N GLU A 29 5.04 3.52 8.48
CA GLU A 29 6.01 2.47 8.76
C GLU A 29 6.23 1.56 7.55
N ILE A 30 5.17 1.33 6.76
CA ILE A 30 5.25 0.73 5.43
C ILE A 30 6.06 1.63 4.48
N ALA A 31 5.79 2.94 4.47
CA ALA A 31 6.50 3.89 3.61
C ALA A 31 8.02 3.87 3.86
N ARG A 32 8.42 3.86 5.13
CA ARG A 32 9.83 3.76 5.54
C ARG A 32 10.49 2.47 5.04
N ARG A 33 9.84 1.31 5.22
CA ARG A 33 10.36 0.00 4.76
C ARG A 33 10.51 -0.08 3.24
N VAL A 34 9.52 0.43 2.51
CA VAL A 34 9.49 0.41 1.04
C VAL A 34 10.36 1.53 0.44
N MET A 35 10.88 2.43 1.28
CA MET A 35 11.64 3.63 0.90
C MET A 35 10.86 4.53 -0.07
N VAL A 36 9.63 4.85 0.30
CA VAL A 36 8.75 5.79 -0.42
C VAL A 36 8.20 6.85 0.55
N SER A 37 7.56 7.90 0.02
CA SER A 37 6.92 8.90 0.87
C SER A 37 5.65 8.34 1.53
N PRO A 38 5.30 8.80 2.75
CA PRO A 38 4.02 8.46 3.39
C PRO A 38 2.81 8.83 2.52
N GLN A 39 2.90 9.93 1.77
CA GLN A 39 1.86 10.36 0.84
C GLN A 39 1.60 9.32 -0.27
N ALA A 40 2.64 8.69 -0.81
CA ALA A 40 2.49 7.65 -1.81
C ALA A 40 1.69 6.46 -1.24
N VAL A 41 2.04 6.01 -0.03
CA VAL A 41 1.33 4.90 0.63
C VAL A 41 -0.10 5.27 0.99
N GLN A 42 -0.37 6.53 1.38
CA GLN A 42 -1.74 7.01 1.59
C GLN A 42 -2.57 6.98 0.31
N GLN A 43 -2.01 7.38 -0.82
CA GLN A 43 -2.69 7.27 -2.13
C GLN A 43 -2.96 5.81 -2.48
N TRP A 44 -2.05 4.89 -2.14
CA TRP A 44 -2.28 3.46 -2.32
C TRP A 44 -3.42 2.94 -1.45
N ALA A 45 -3.47 3.35 -0.18
CA ALA A 45 -4.54 2.98 0.75
C ALA A 45 -5.91 3.52 0.35
N LYS A 46 -5.95 4.64 -0.38
CA LYS A 46 -7.18 5.21 -0.97
C LYS A 46 -7.59 4.55 -2.29
N GLY A 47 -6.72 3.72 -2.87
CA GLY A 47 -6.92 3.14 -4.21
C GLY A 47 -6.66 4.12 -5.36
N ASP A 48 -6.17 5.33 -5.08
CA ASP A 48 -5.90 6.36 -6.09
C ASP A 48 -4.76 5.94 -7.03
N THR A 49 -3.75 5.27 -6.49
CA THR A 49 -2.61 4.74 -7.25
C THR A 49 -2.15 3.39 -6.70
N THR A 50 -1.30 2.68 -7.43
CA THR A 50 -0.64 1.45 -6.97
C THR A 50 0.87 1.51 -7.19
N PRO A 51 1.67 0.84 -6.35
CA PRO A 51 3.10 0.71 -6.62
C PRO A 51 3.33 -0.07 -7.91
N ARG A 52 4.34 0.34 -8.67
CA ARG A 52 4.77 -0.33 -9.90
C ARG A 52 6.30 -0.44 -9.93
N GLY A 53 6.81 -1.37 -10.74
CA GLY A 53 8.24 -1.58 -10.94
C GLY A 53 8.98 -1.80 -9.62
N GLU A 54 10.05 -1.05 -9.38
CA GLU A 54 10.89 -1.18 -8.18
C GLU A 54 10.14 -0.98 -6.86
N ARG A 55 9.10 -0.14 -6.82
CA ARG A 55 8.32 0.05 -5.59
C ARG A 55 7.52 -1.20 -5.23
N LEU A 56 6.97 -1.88 -6.23
CA LEU A 56 6.25 -3.13 -6.03
C LEU A 56 7.20 -4.23 -5.59
N LYS A 57 8.39 -4.35 -6.21
CA LYS A 57 9.43 -5.30 -5.79
C LYS A 57 9.86 -5.08 -4.35
N ARG A 58 10.08 -3.84 -3.94
CA ARG A 58 10.42 -3.51 -2.54
C ARG A 58 9.30 -3.85 -1.58
N LEU A 59 8.05 -3.53 -1.93
CA LEU A 59 6.89 -3.89 -1.11
C LEU A 59 6.79 -5.41 -0.94
N ALA A 60 6.96 -6.17 -2.02
CA ALA A 60 6.96 -7.62 -1.97
C ALA A 60 8.10 -8.18 -1.10
N ALA A 61 9.32 -7.63 -1.27
CA ALA A 61 10.48 -8.03 -0.50
C ALA A 61 10.32 -7.79 1.01
N VAL A 62 9.75 -6.65 1.43
CA VAL A 62 9.61 -6.33 2.86
C VAL A 62 8.40 -6.99 3.52
N THR A 63 7.38 -7.37 2.74
CA THR A 63 6.14 -7.97 3.27
C THR A 63 6.08 -9.49 3.10
N GLY A 64 6.95 -10.07 2.26
CA GLY A 64 6.92 -11.49 1.90
C GLY A 64 5.70 -11.88 1.06
N LYS A 65 4.98 -10.90 0.47
CA LYS A 65 3.76 -11.12 -0.30
C LYS A 65 3.91 -10.68 -1.76
N PRO A 66 3.35 -11.41 -2.74
CA PRO A 66 3.40 -11.06 -4.15
C PRO A 66 2.49 -9.88 -4.55
#